data_AF-A0A2K6M0I2-F1
#
_entry.id   AF-A0A2K6M0I2-F1
#
_cell.length_a   1.000
_cell.length_b   1.000
_cell.length_c   1.000
_cell.angle_alpha   90.00
_cell.angle_beta   90.00
_cell.angle_gamma   90.00
#
_symmetry.space_group_name_H-M   'P 1'
#
loop_
_entity.id
_entity.type
_entity.pdbx_description
1 polymer ?
#
loop_
_entity_poly.entity_id
_entity_poly.type
_entity_poly.pdbx_seq_one_letter_code
_entity_poly.pdbx_strand_id
1 'polypeptide(L)'
;ADITNQSQHSALKVLAPPSILVLWMLQGSQAALHIQKIPEQPQKNQDLLLSVQGVPDTFQDFNWYLGEEMYGGTRLFTYIPGIQRPQRDGSAMGQRDIVGFPNGSMVLRRTQPTDSGTYQVAITINTE
;
A
#
# COMPACT_ATOMS: atom_id res chain seq x y z
N ALA A 1 -53.55 -12.93 44.58
CA ALA A 1 -52.52 -12.05 44.01
C ALA A 1 -52.04 -12.69 42.74
N ASP A 2 -52.30 -12.10 41.58
CA ASP A 2 -51.35 -12.15 40.48
C ASP A 2 -51.62 -10.98 39.54
N ILE A 3 -50.52 -10.37 39.07
CA ILE A 3 -50.42 -9.04 38.52
C ILE A 3 -50.11 -9.23 37.04
N THR A 4 -51.11 -9.16 36.15
CA THR A 4 -50.81 -9.20 34.71
C THR A 4 -50.44 -7.79 34.25
N ASN A 5 -49.14 -7.54 34.30
CA ASN A 5 -48.45 -6.35 33.80
C ASN A 5 -48.62 -6.23 32.28
N GLN A 6 -49.22 -5.14 31.82
CA GLN A 6 -49.22 -4.75 30.40
C GLN A 6 -47.88 -4.10 30.06
N SER A 7 -47.03 -4.82 29.32
CA SER A 7 -45.87 -4.22 28.64
C SER A 7 -46.22 -3.91 27.19
N GLN A 8 -46.60 -2.66 26.92
CA GLN A 8 -46.65 -2.14 25.55
C GLN A 8 -45.22 -1.96 25.04
N HIS A 9 -44.86 -2.68 23.98
CA HIS A 9 -43.56 -2.55 23.31
C HIS A 9 -43.58 -1.33 22.40
N SER A 10 -43.06 -0.20 22.89
CA SER A 10 -42.74 0.96 22.05
C SER A 10 -41.50 0.63 21.21
N ALA A 11 -41.69 0.32 19.93
CA ALA A 11 -40.59 0.21 18.97
C ALA A 11 -39.96 1.60 18.78
N LEU A 12 -38.76 1.81 19.30
CA LEU A 12 -38.01 3.05 19.14
C LEU A 12 -37.47 3.15 17.71
N LYS A 13 -38.16 3.88 16.84
CA LYS A 13 -37.60 4.31 15.54
C LYS A 13 -36.58 5.42 15.80
N VAL A 14 -35.30 5.04 15.88
CA VAL A 14 -34.19 6.00 15.93
C VAL A 14 -33.97 6.55 14.52
N LEU A 15 -34.44 7.77 14.28
CA LEU A 15 -34.13 8.52 13.06
C LEU A 15 -32.87 9.33 13.31
N ALA A 16 -31.73 8.84 12.81
CA ALA A 16 -30.47 9.56 12.91
C ALA A 16 -30.54 10.86 12.08
N PRO A 17 -30.12 12.02 12.64
CA PRO A 17 -30.04 13.25 11.87
C PRO A 17 -29.10 13.11 10.66
N PRO A 18 -29.38 13.79 9.53
CA PRO A 18 -28.57 13.73 8.32
C PRO A 18 -27.09 14.07 8.56
N SER A 19 -26.80 14.91 9.57
CA SER A 19 -25.43 15.25 9.98
C SER A 19 -24.63 14.06 10.52
N ILE A 20 -25.28 13.10 11.18
CA ILE A 20 -24.63 11.89 11.68
C ILE A 20 -24.27 10.97 10.50
N LEU A 21 -25.17 10.83 9.51
CA LEU A 21 -24.92 10.07 8.29
C LEU A 21 -23.73 10.61 7.48
N VAL A 22 -23.60 11.93 7.36
CA VAL A 22 -22.46 12.56 6.67
C VAL A 22 -21.15 12.32 7.43
N LEU A 23 -21.18 12.30 8.76
CA LEU A 23 -19.99 12.06 9.58
C LEU A 23 -19.41 10.65 9.38
N TRP A 24 -20.25 9.62 9.21
CA TRP A 24 -19.81 8.25 8.89
C TRP A 24 -19.24 8.14 7.47
N MET A 25 -19.76 8.92 6.52
CA MET A 25 -19.23 8.96 5.14
C MET A 25 -17.92 9.75 5.04
N LEU A 26 -17.65 10.66 6.00
CA LEU A 26 -16.41 11.42 6.13
C LEU A 26 -15.35 10.76 7.01
N GLN A 27 -15.63 9.59 7.62
CA GLN A 27 -14.59 8.79 8.26
C GLN A 27 -13.65 8.30 7.16
N GLY A 28 -12.61 9.10 6.96
CA GLY A 28 -11.76 9.08 5.79
C GLY A 28 -11.33 7.68 5.43
N SER A 29 -11.58 7.30 4.18
CA SER A 29 -10.82 6.25 3.55
C SER A 29 -9.39 6.75 3.38
N GLN A 30 -8.59 6.75 4.45
CA GLN A 30 -7.15 6.69 4.26
C GLN A 30 -6.94 5.37 3.50
N ALA A 31 -6.61 5.48 2.22
CA ALA A 31 -6.37 4.30 1.41
C ALA A 31 -5.25 3.51 2.09
N ALA A 32 -5.56 2.28 2.53
CA ALA A 32 -4.58 1.42 3.14
C ALA A 32 -3.41 1.23 2.16
N LEU A 33 -2.18 1.38 2.66
CA LEU A 33 -0.99 1.15 1.86
C LEU A 33 -1.03 -0.25 1.26
N HIS A 34 -0.99 -0.35 -0.07
CA HIS A 34 -0.98 -1.64 -0.76
C HIS A 34 -0.25 -1.57 -2.09
N ILE A 35 0.12 -2.74 -2.61
CA ILE A 35 0.75 -2.92 -3.92
C ILE A 35 -0.25 -3.58 -4.87
N GLN A 36 -0.45 -3.00 -6.03
CA GLN A 36 -1.18 -3.60 -7.14
C GLN A 36 -0.22 -4.05 -8.25
N LYS A 37 -0.40 -5.25 -8.78
CA LYS A 37 0.36 -5.76 -9.93
C LYS A 37 -0.34 -5.38 -11.24
N ILE A 38 0.42 -4.86 -12.20
CA ILE A 38 -0.10 -4.48 -13.52
C ILE A 38 0.89 -4.96 -14.61
N PRO A 39 0.52 -5.96 -15.43
CA PRO A 39 -0.69 -6.78 -15.30
C PRO A 39 -0.66 -7.67 -14.05
N GLU A 40 -1.82 -8.16 -13.62
CA GLU A 40 -1.94 -9.04 -12.45
C GLU A 40 -1.19 -10.38 -12.63
N GLN A 41 -1.12 -10.85 -13.88
CA GLN A 41 -0.41 -12.04 -14.32
C GLN A 41 0.50 -11.70 -15.52
N PRO A 42 1.73 -11.19 -15.27
CA PRO A 42 2.65 -10.84 -16.34
C PRO A 42 3.14 -12.09 -17.08
N GLN A 43 3.20 -12.00 -18.40
CA GLN A 43 3.82 -13.03 -19.24
C GLN A 43 5.33 -12.83 -19.31
N LYS A 44 6.08 -13.88 -19.65
CA LYS A 44 7.53 -13.79 -19.87
C LYS A 44 7.86 -12.66 -20.86
N ASN A 45 8.91 -11.90 -20.54
CA ASN A 45 9.38 -10.71 -21.26
C ASN A 45 8.43 -9.51 -21.25
N GLN A 46 7.29 -9.59 -20.56
CA GLN A 46 6.42 -8.44 -20.33
C GLN A 46 6.94 -7.62 -19.16
N ASP A 47 6.72 -6.31 -19.21
CA ASP A 47 7.00 -5.43 -18.07
C ASP A 47 5.90 -5.56 -17.02
N LEU A 48 6.31 -5.60 -15.75
CA LEU A 48 5.42 -5.62 -14.59
C LEU A 48 5.58 -4.33 -13.81
N LEU A 49 4.50 -3.59 -13.66
CA LEU A 49 4.39 -2.49 -12.72
C LEU A 49 3.88 -3.02 -11.38
N LEU A 50 4.63 -2.75 -10.32
CA LEU A 50 4.16 -2.84 -8.93
C LEU A 50 3.77 -1.43 -8.49
N SER A 51 2.48 -1.13 -8.58
CA SER A 51 1.91 0.17 -8.25
C SER A 51 1.67 0.27 -6.75
N VAL A 52 2.35 1.20 -6.08
CA VAL A 52 2.10 1.49 -4.65
C VAL A 52 0.99 2.53 -4.55
N GLN A 53 0.01 2.24 -3.71
CA GLN A 53 -1.18 3.06 -3.48
C GLN A 53 -1.31 3.38 -1.99
N GLY A 54 -1.94 4.50 -1.64
CA GLY A 54 -2.06 4.93 -0.24
C GLY A 54 -0.76 5.49 0.36
N VAL A 55 0.13 5.98 -0.50
CA VAL A 55 1.36 6.67 -0.08
C VAL A 55 1.00 8.00 0.57
N PRO A 56 1.58 8.34 1.74
CA PRO A 56 1.36 9.63 2.38
C PRO A 56 2.00 10.77 1.57
N ASP A 57 1.43 11.97 1.66
CA ASP A 57 1.92 13.15 0.93
C ASP A 57 3.37 13.50 1.26
N THR A 58 3.78 13.25 2.49
CA THR A 58 5.13 13.50 2.99
C THR A 58 5.77 12.20 3.46
N PHE A 59 6.96 11.91 2.93
CA PHE A 59 7.77 10.76 3.31
C PHE A 59 9.25 11.09 3.15
N GLN A 60 10.10 10.37 3.88
CA GLN A 60 11.55 10.48 3.81
C GLN A 60 12.11 9.65 2.66
N ASP A 61 11.69 8.38 2.54
CA ASP A 61 12.15 7.48 1.49
C ASP A 61 11.20 6.30 1.24
N PHE A 62 11.42 5.64 0.10
CA PHE A 62 10.94 4.29 -0.18
C PHE A 62 12.10 3.32 -0.23
N ASN A 63 11.94 2.15 0.37
CA ASN A 63 12.88 1.04 0.21
C ASN A 63 12.15 -0.15 -0.37
N TRP A 64 12.65 -0.69 -1.49
CA TRP A 64 12.15 -1.94 -2.05
C TRP A 64 13.06 -3.10 -1.67
N TYR A 65 12.45 -4.23 -1.33
CA TYR A 65 13.13 -5.46 -0.93
C TYR A 65 12.61 -6.65 -1.72
N LEU A 66 13.50 -7.60 -1.99
CA LEU A 66 13.19 -8.91 -2.53
C LEU A 66 13.29 -9.96 -1.42
N GLY A 67 12.21 -10.69 -1.18
CA GLY A 67 12.09 -11.68 -0.12
C GLY A 67 11.27 -11.22 1.07
N GLU A 68 11.16 -12.08 2.09
CA GLU A 68 10.34 -11.86 3.28
C GLU A 68 11.02 -10.98 4.34
N GLU A 69 12.34 -10.88 4.30
CA GLU A 69 13.12 -10.08 5.25
C GLU A 69 13.47 -8.70 4.69
N MET A 70 13.40 -7.66 5.54
CA MET A 70 13.74 -6.28 5.18
C MET A 70 15.08 -5.85 5.78
N TYR A 71 16.19 -6.20 5.14
CA TYR A 71 17.53 -5.78 5.55
C TYR A 71 18.40 -5.41 4.35
N GLY A 72 19.63 -4.96 4.61
CA GLY A 72 20.52 -4.47 3.55
C GLY A 72 20.84 -5.49 2.44
N GLY A 73 20.78 -6.79 2.74
CA GLY A 73 21.04 -7.90 1.81
C GLY A 73 19.87 -8.20 0.85
N THR A 74 18.65 -7.83 1.21
CA THR A 74 17.44 -8.03 0.39
C THR A 74 17.01 -6.77 -0.35
N ARG A 75 17.66 -5.64 -0.08
CA ARG A 75 17.29 -4.35 -0.67
C ARG A 75 17.58 -4.32 -2.17
N LEU A 76 16.57 -3.96 -2.96
CA LEU A 76 16.65 -3.69 -4.39
C LEU A 76 17.14 -2.26 -4.65
N PHE A 77 16.50 -1.26 -4.04
CA PHE A 77 16.92 0.13 -4.12
C PHE A 77 16.27 0.97 -3.02
N THR A 78 16.79 2.18 -2.83
CA THR A 78 16.15 3.24 -2.05
C THR A 78 15.79 4.39 -2.98
N TYR A 79 14.59 4.96 -2.81
CA TYR A 79 14.19 6.22 -3.43
C TYR A 79 14.09 7.31 -2.37
N ILE A 80 14.87 8.37 -2.52
CA ILE A 80 14.87 9.55 -1.66
C ILE A 80 14.38 10.74 -2.51
N PRO A 81 13.33 11.46 -2.09
CA PRO A 81 12.89 12.69 -2.75
C PRO A 81 14.02 13.71 -2.88
N GLY A 82 14.04 14.46 -3.99
CA GLY A 82 15.03 15.51 -4.24
C GLY A 82 16.42 15.03 -4.69
N ILE A 83 16.73 13.73 -4.58
CA ILE A 83 17.97 13.17 -5.13
C ILE A 83 17.76 12.77 -6.60
N GLN A 84 18.60 13.31 -7.49
CA GLN A 84 18.55 13.00 -8.92
C GLN A 84 18.85 11.52 -9.19
N ARG A 85 18.21 10.97 -10.24
CA ARG A 85 18.51 9.62 -10.72
C ARG A 85 19.83 9.61 -11.52
N PRO A 86 20.60 8.50 -11.50
CA PRO A 86 20.33 7.26 -10.79
C PRO A 86 20.64 7.38 -9.28
N GLN A 87 19.80 6.75 -8.48
CA GLN A 87 20.06 6.57 -7.04
C GLN A 87 20.75 5.22 -6.83
N ARG A 88 21.45 5.04 -5.70
CA ARG A 88 22.24 3.83 -5.46
C ARG A 88 21.36 2.59 -5.32
N ASP A 89 21.70 1.55 -6.07
CA ASP A 89 21.08 0.24 -5.97
C ASP A 89 21.45 -0.47 -4.67
N GLY A 90 20.53 -1.30 -4.19
CA GLY A 90 20.76 -2.23 -3.11
C GLY A 90 21.42 -3.52 -3.59
N SER A 91 21.85 -4.35 -2.63
CA SER A 91 22.62 -5.57 -2.92
C SER A 91 21.83 -6.63 -3.69
N ALA A 92 20.50 -6.63 -3.58
CA ALA A 92 19.63 -7.61 -4.24
C ALA A 92 19.24 -7.21 -5.68
N MET A 93 19.58 -6.00 -6.15
CA MET A 93 19.23 -5.53 -7.50
C MET A 93 19.76 -6.47 -8.59
N GLY A 94 20.95 -7.02 -8.36
CA GLY A 94 21.61 -7.96 -9.28
C GLY A 94 21.74 -7.37 -10.69
N GLN A 95 21.34 -8.15 -11.69
CA GLN A 95 21.32 -7.74 -13.09
C GLN A 95 19.91 -7.44 -13.61
N ARG A 96 18.92 -7.35 -12.71
CA ARG A 96 17.53 -7.08 -13.12
C ARG A 96 17.35 -5.60 -13.42
N ASP A 97 16.64 -5.34 -14.51
CA ASP A 97 16.28 -3.99 -14.93
C ASP A 97 15.01 -3.56 -14.17
N ILE A 98 15.21 -2.82 -13.08
CA ILE A 98 14.18 -2.31 -12.19
C ILE A 98 14.27 -0.79 -12.12
N VAL A 99 13.12 -0.12 -12.28
CA VAL A 99 13.03 1.34 -12.21
C VAL A 99 12.00 1.74 -11.16
N GLY A 100 12.44 2.45 -10.13
CA GLY A 100 11.54 3.03 -9.12
C GLY A 100 11.03 4.42 -9.49
N PHE A 101 9.87 4.81 -8.98
CA PHE A 101 9.20 6.08 -9.26
C PHE A 101 9.01 6.95 -8.01
N PRO A 102 8.79 8.27 -8.16
CA PRO A 102 8.53 9.18 -7.05
C PRO A 102 7.30 8.87 -6.20
N ASN A 103 6.35 8.07 -6.70
CA ASN A 103 5.19 7.61 -5.96
C ASN A 103 5.43 6.25 -5.27
N GLY A 104 6.68 5.81 -5.15
CA GLY A 104 7.05 4.54 -4.53
C GLY A 104 6.82 3.31 -5.40
N SER A 105 6.17 3.44 -6.55
CA SER A 105 5.98 2.32 -7.48
C SER A 105 7.31 1.88 -8.11
N MET A 106 7.35 0.66 -8.64
CA MET A 106 8.47 0.20 -9.45
C MET A 106 8.03 -0.60 -10.68
N VAL A 107 8.81 -0.51 -11.75
CA VAL A 107 8.67 -1.37 -12.92
C VAL A 107 9.82 -2.37 -12.95
N LEU A 108 9.48 -3.66 -13.03
CA LEU A 108 10.40 -4.73 -13.37
C LEU A 108 10.27 -5.00 -14.88
N ARG A 109 11.34 -4.73 -15.63
CA ARG A 109 11.35 -4.93 -17.08
C ARG A 109 11.59 -6.39 -17.43
N ARG A 110 10.92 -6.83 -18.51
CA ARG A 110 11.14 -8.15 -19.12
C ARG A 110 11.12 -9.30 -18.11
N THR A 111 9.99 -9.44 -17.41
CA THR A 111 9.80 -10.45 -16.37
C THR A 111 10.18 -11.85 -16.85
N GLN A 112 10.77 -12.63 -15.96
CA GLN A 112 11.14 -14.02 -16.15
C GLN A 112 10.48 -14.87 -15.07
N PRO A 113 10.27 -16.18 -15.30
CA PRO A 113 9.71 -17.07 -14.27
C PRO A 113 10.48 -17.03 -12.93
N THR A 114 11.80 -16.81 -13.00
CA THR A 114 12.70 -16.69 -11.84
C THR A 114 12.48 -15.42 -11.01
N ASP A 115 11.73 -14.45 -11.52
CA ASP A 115 11.43 -13.21 -10.79
C ASP A 115 10.22 -13.38 -9.84
N SER A 116 9.60 -14.57 -9.83
CA SER A 116 8.50 -14.90 -8.93
C SER A 116 8.97 -14.90 -7.48
N GLY A 117 8.23 -14.22 -6.61
CA GLY A 117 8.55 -14.16 -5.18
C GLY A 117 7.84 -13.02 -4.48
N THR A 118 8.23 -12.82 -3.22
CA THR A 118 7.72 -11.73 -2.38
C THR A 118 8.53 -10.46 -2.66
N TYR A 119 7.83 -9.37 -2.98
CA TYR A 119 8.39 -8.03 -3.05
C TYR A 119 7.73 -7.18 -1.98
N GLN A 120 8.54 -6.40 -1.26
CA GLN A 120 8.04 -5.53 -0.21
C GLN A 120 8.52 -4.11 -0.41
N VAL A 121 7.68 -3.16 -0.03
CA VAL A 121 8.01 -1.73 0.02
C VAL A 121 7.85 -1.23 1.45
N ALA A 122 8.88 -0.58 1.97
CA ALA A 122 8.82 0.16 3.21
C ALA A 122 8.80 1.65 2.90
N ILE A 123 7.93 2.40 3.58
CA ILE A 123 7.84 3.86 3.50
C ILE A 123 8.29 4.40 4.84
N THR A 124 9.38 5.18 4.84
CA THR A 124 9.80 5.91 6.03
C THR A 124 9.11 7.27 6.01
N ILE A 125 8.34 7.59 7.05
CA ILE A 125 7.71 8.90 7.22
C ILE A 125 8.45 9.69 8.30
N ASN A 126 8.76 10.94 8.02
CA ASN A 126 9.16 11.86 9.07
C ASN A 126 7.86 12.32 9.76
N THR A 127 7.65 11.87 10.99
CA THR A 127 6.66 12.51 11.87
C THR A 127 7.33 13.73 12.47
N GLU A 128 6.95 14.93 12.03
CA GLU A 128 7.24 16.16 12.78
C GLU A 128 6.51 16.17 14.13
#